data_AF-Q9SPT7-F1
#
_entry.id   AF-Q9SPT7-F1
#
_cell.length_a   1.000
_cell.length_b   1.000
_cell.length_c   1.000
_cell.angle_alpha   90.00
_cell.angle_beta   90.00
_cell.angle_gamma   90.00
#
_symmetry.space_group_name_H-M   'P 1'
#
loop_
_entity.id
_entity.type
_entity.pdbx_description
1 polymer ?
#
loop_
_entity_poly.entity_id
_entity_poly.type
_entity_poly.pdbx_seq_one_letter_code
_entity_poly.pdbx_strand_id
1 'polypeptide(L)'
;ACRVLAGMPAAGATALAGGVNFAVYSAEPPRALCLFTPEDLKADRVSEEVPLDPLMNRTGDVWHVFLEGELHGMLYGYRFDGTFAPHCGHYFDVSNVVVDPYAKAVISREEYGVPAHGNNSWPQMAGMIPLPYSTFDWEGDLPLRYPQKDLVIYEMDLRGFTKHDSSN
;
A
#
# COMPACT_ATOMS: atom_id res chain seq x y z
N ALA A 1 2.93 21.10 7.46
CA ALA A 1 1.70 20.41 7.88
C ALA A 1 0.78 20.34 6.67
N CYS A 2 0.54 19.15 6.13
CA CYS A 2 -0.39 18.96 5.03
C CYS A 2 -1.82 19.25 5.52
N ARG A 3 -2.63 19.90 4.69
CA ARG A 3 -4.03 20.17 5.07
C ARG A 3 -4.86 18.91 4.84
N VAL A 4 -5.58 18.51 5.87
CA VAL A 4 -6.44 17.33 5.87
C VAL A 4 -7.86 17.73 5.47
N LEU A 5 -8.41 17.08 4.45
CA LEU A 5 -9.76 17.28 3.94
C LEU A 5 -10.54 15.96 3.96
N ALA A 6 -11.86 16.05 3.79
CA ALA A 6 -12.77 14.90 3.84
C ALA A 6 -12.36 13.77 2.88
N GLY A 7 -11.99 14.09 1.64
CA GLY A 7 -11.69 13.10 0.60
C GLY A 7 -12.95 12.42 0.05
N MET A 8 -12.75 11.30 -0.66
CA MET A 8 -13.78 10.56 -1.39
C MET A 8 -13.62 9.05 -1.18
N PRO A 9 -14.72 8.26 -1.19
CA PRO A 9 -14.70 6.82 -0.95
C PRO A 9 -14.21 6.00 -2.16
N ALA A 10 -13.18 6.47 -2.87
CA ALA A 10 -12.52 5.76 -3.95
C ALA A 10 -11.35 4.94 -3.39
N ALA A 11 -11.49 3.61 -3.39
CA ALA A 11 -10.58 2.67 -2.72
C ALA A 11 -9.10 2.84 -3.13
N GLY A 12 -8.22 2.67 -2.14
CA GLY A 12 -6.78 2.82 -2.27
C GLY A 12 -6.30 4.26 -2.25
N ALA A 13 -5.00 4.44 -2.49
CA ALA A 13 -4.42 5.75 -2.74
C ALA A 13 -4.59 6.16 -4.22
N THR A 14 -5.10 7.37 -4.43
CA THR A 14 -5.28 8.01 -5.73
C THR A 14 -4.71 9.41 -5.71
N ALA A 15 -3.67 9.65 -6.49
CA ALA A 15 -3.12 10.99 -6.68
C ALA A 15 -4.06 11.82 -7.56
N LEU A 16 -4.39 13.02 -7.09
CA LEU A 16 -5.25 13.99 -7.77
C LEU A 16 -4.50 15.32 -7.88
N ALA A 17 -5.09 16.28 -8.59
CA ALA A 17 -4.53 17.63 -8.62
C ALA A 17 -4.43 18.20 -7.20
N GLY A 18 -3.21 18.55 -6.77
CA GLY A 18 -2.95 19.21 -5.48
C GLY A 18 -2.82 18.29 -4.27
N GLY A 19 -2.93 16.97 -4.41
CA GLY A 19 -2.80 16.06 -3.27
C GLY A 19 -3.13 14.61 -3.57
N VAL A 20 -3.35 13.84 -2.50
CA VAL A 20 -3.64 12.40 -2.60
C VAL A 20 -4.88 12.06 -1.78
N ASN A 21 -5.81 11.36 -2.42
CA ASN A 21 -6.94 10.74 -1.75
C ASN A 21 -6.56 9.34 -1.29
N PHE A 22 -6.83 9.02 -0.04
CA PHE A 22 -6.68 7.69 0.54
C PHE A 22 -8.06 7.18 0.93
N ALA A 23 -8.38 5.92 0.60
CA ALA A 23 -9.57 5.29 1.15
C ALA A 23 -9.37 3.79 1.41
N VAL A 24 -9.92 3.32 2.53
CA VAL A 24 -9.88 1.92 2.94
C VAL A 24 -11.23 1.47 3.47
N TYR A 25 -11.64 0.26 3.10
CA TYR A 25 -12.83 -0.35 3.67
C TYR A 25 -12.52 -0.92 5.06
N SER A 26 -13.33 -0.58 6.05
CA SER A 26 -13.34 -1.23 7.35
C SER A 26 -14.62 -0.92 8.12
N ALA A 27 -15.28 -1.97 8.64
CA ALA A 27 -16.43 -1.80 9.53
C ALA A 27 -16.03 -1.11 10.84
N GLU A 28 -14.85 -1.44 11.37
CA GLU A 28 -14.25 -0.80 12.54
C GLU A 28 -13.42 0.43 12.14
N PRO A 29 -13.35 1.46 12.99
CA PRO A 29 -12.63 2.68 12.68
C PRO A 29 -11.10 2.46 12.61
N PRO A 30 -10.42 2.95 11.56
CA PRO A 30 -8.99 3.17 11.63
C PRO A 30 -8.72 4.28 12.64
N ARG A 31 -7.63 4.12 13.38
CA ARG A 31 -7.10 5.16 14.26
C ARG A 31 -6.43 6.27 13.48
N ALA A 32 -5.64 5.91 12.48
CA ALA A 32 -4.90 6.86 11.66
C ALA A 32 -4.46 6.27 10.32
N LEU A 33 -4.27 7.16 9.35
CA LEU A 33 -3.38 6.96 8.21
C LEU A 33 -1.95 7.30 8.67
N CYS A 34 -1.05 6.33 8.60
CA CYS A 34 0.35 6.49 8.95
C CYS A 34 1.16 6.78 7.68
N LEU A 35 1.96 7.84 7.71
CA LEU A 35 2.90 8.21 6.66
C LEU A 35 4.33 7.88 7.08
N PHE A 36 5.14 7.50 6.10
CA PHE A 36 6.54 7.14 6.28
C PHE A 36 7.41 7.82 5.24
N THR A 37 8.56 8.31 5.66
CA THR A 37 9.72 8.47 4.77
C THR A 37 10.36 7.10 4.53
N PRO A 38 11.10 6.88 3.42
CA PRO A 38 11.85 5.64 3.21
C PRO A 38 12.83 5.34 4.37
N GLU A 39 13.44 6.36 4.94
CA GLU A 39 14.37 6.24 6.07
C GLU A 39 13.66 5.81 7.36
N ASP A 40 12.51 6.41 7.65
CA ASP A 40 11.73 6.05 8.85
C ASP A 40 11.10 4.67 8.72
N LEU A 41 10.67 4.26 7.52
CA LEU A 41 10.20 2.89 7.29
C LEU A 41 11.30 1.87 7.63
N LYS A 42 12.55 2.10 7.20
CA LYS A 42 13.69 1.24 7.54
C LYS A 42 14.00 1.18 9.04
N ALA A 43 13.61 2.22 9.78
CA ALA A 43 13.78 2.32 11.22
C ALA A 43 12.54 1.84 12.00
N ASP A 44 11.52 1.29 11.34
CA ASP A 44 10.21 0.92 11.91
C ASP A 44 9.57 2.09 12.69
N ARG A 45 9.70 3.32 12.17
CA ARG A 45 9.12 4.54 12.75
C ARG A 45 8.07 5.14 11.84
N VAL A 46 6.97 5.63 12.42
CA VAL A 46 5.98 6.43 11.69
C VAL A 46 6.46 7.89 11.65
N SER A 47 6.47 8.50 10.46
CA SER A 47 6.86 9.90 10.29
C SER A 47 5.73 10.85 10.68
N GLU A 48 4.50 10.53 10.30
CA GLU A 48 3.31 11.33 10.62
C GLU A 48 2.08 10.42 10.74
N GLU A 49 1.21 10.70 11.71
CA GLU A 49 -0.09 10.03 11.84
C GLU A 49 -1.20 11.06 11.59
N VAL A 50 -2.07 10.75 10.63
CA VAL A 50 -3.25 11.55 10.32
C VAL A 50 -4.47 10.82 10.87
N PRO A 51 -5.12 11.31 11.94
CA PRO A 51 -6.36 10.72 12.43
C PRO A 51 -7.50 10.94 11.44
N LEU A 52 -8.42 9.96 11.34
CA LEU A 52 -9.61 10.07 10.51
C LEU A 52 -10.82 10.38 11.39
N ASP A 53 -11.50 11.49 11.10
CA ASP A 53 -12.73 11.88 11.82
C ASP A 53 -13.91 11.04 11.32
N PRO A 54 -14.60 10.26 12.19
CA PRO A 54 -15.75 9.44 11.78
C PRO A 54 -16.90 10.22 11.15
N LEU A 55 -17.02 11.53 11.39
CA LEU A 55 -18.07 12.38 10.83
C LEU A 55 -17.72 12.94 9.45
N MET A 56 -16.42 13.16 9.16
CA MET A 56 -15.95 13.81 7.94
C MET A 56 -15.25 12.85 6.97
N ASN A 57 -14.57 11.83 7.51
CA ASN A 57 -13.67 10.91 6.81
C ASN A 57 -14.28 9.51 6.65
N ARG A 58 -15.61 9.40 6.60
CA ARG A 58 -16.31 8.13 6.45
C ARG A 58 -17.57 8.27 5.60
N THR A 59 -17.74 7.36 4.64
CA THR A 59 -19.00 7.16 3.91
C THR A 59 -19.34 5.67 3.92
N GLY A 60 -20.43 5.29 4.61
CA GLY A 60 -20.73 3.88 4.86
C GLY A 60 -19.62 3.25 5.70
N ASP A 61 -19.02 2.15 5.23
CA ASP A 61 -17.85 1.50 5.88
C ASP A 61 -16.53 1.79 5.14
N VAL A 62 -16.50 2.83 4.31
CA VAL A 62 -15.28 3.30 3.65
C VAL A 62 -14.77 4.53 4.38
N TRP A 63 -13.57 4.41 4.92
CA TRP A 63 -12.83 5.49 5.55
C TRP A 63 -11.97 6.17 4.51
N HIS A 64 -12.01 7.49 4.45
CA HIS A 64 -11.33 8.24 3.40
C HIS A 64 -10.81 9.58 3.89
N VAL A 65 -9.70 10.02 3.33
CA VAL A 65 -9.07 11.31 3.65
C VAL A 65 -8.34 11.84 2.44
N PHE A 66 -8.37 13.15 2.23
CA PHE A 66 -7.56 13.81 1.21
C PHE A 66 -6.50 14.67 1.87
N LEU A 67 -5.25 14.45 1.49
CA LEU A 67 -4.11 15.23 1.98
C LEU A 67 -3.66 16.17 0.87
N GLU A 68 -3.79 17.47 1.09
CA GLU A 68 -3.22 18.50 0.22
C GLU A 68 -1.71 18.57 0.42
N GLY A 69 -0.98 18.63 -0.69
CA GLY A 69 0.48 18.78 -0.71
C GLY A 69 1.18 17.75 -1.59
N GLU A 70 2.50 17.88 -1.65
CA GLU A 70 3.37 16.98 -2.39
C GLU A 70 3.84 15.85 -1.46
N LEU A 71 3.23 14.67 -1.60
CA LEU A 71 3.59 13.47 -0.85
C LEU A 71 4.48 12.51 -1.67
N HIS A 72 5.19 13.05 -2.66
CA HIS A 72 6.05 12.27 -3.54
C HIS A 72 7.17 11.60 -2.74
N GLY A 73 7.39 10.31 -2.98
CA GLY A 73 8.41 9.52 -2.28
C GLY A 73 8.03 9.11 -0.85
N MET A 74 6.90 9.59 -0.31
CA MET A 74 6.37 9.08 0.94
C MET A 74 5.61 7.77 0.73
N LEU A 75 5.55 7.00 1.79
CA LEU A 75 4.85 5.72 1.87
C LEU A 75 3.74 5.82 2.91
N TYR A 76 2.76 4.91 2.85
CA TYR A 76 1.61 4.96 3.75
C TYR A 76 1.16 3.57 4.22
N GLY A 77 0.44 3.56 5.33
CA GLY A 77 -0.31 2.41 5.84
C GLY A 77 -1.40 2.88 6.79
N TYR A 78 -2.16 1.95 7.36
CA TYR A 78 -3.23 2.27 8.30
C TYR A 78 -2.96 1.64 9.66
N ARG A 79 -3.24 2.39 10.72
CA ARG A 79 -3.30 1.85 12.08
C ARG A 79 -4.75 1.71 12.47
N PHE A 80 -5.14 0.53 12.93
CA PHE A 80 -6.49 0.27 13.42
C PHE A 80 -6.49 0.18 14.94
N ASP A 81 -7.54 0.70 15.56
CA ASP A 81 -7.77 0.56 16.99
C ASP A 81 -9.12 -0.13 17.17
N GLY A 82 -9.11 -1.25 17.88
CA GLY A 82 -10.25 -2.15 17.92
C GLY A 82 -10.02 -3.28 18.91
N THR A 83 -11.04 -4.13 19.07
CA THR A 83 -10.98 -5.21 20.05
C THR A 83 -10.11 -6.37 19.56
N PHE A 84 -9.13 -6.77 20.37
CA PHE A 84 -8.40 -8.02 20.16
C PHE A 84 -9.14 -9.18 20.87
N ALA A 85 -9.98 -9.90 20.13
CA ALA A 85 -10.74 -11.05 20.63
C ALA A 85 -10.71 -12.20 19.59
N PRO A 86 -9.60 -12.97 19.51
CA PRO A 86 -9.42 -14.04 18.52
C PRO A 86 -10.53 -15.11 18.53
N HIS A 87 -11.10 -15.40 19.71
CA HIS A 87 -12.19 -16.36 19.86
C HIS A 87 -13.51 -15.90 19.19
N CYS A 88 -13.63 -14.60 18.91
CA CYS A 88 -14.72 -14.00 18.14
C CYS A 88 -14.30 -13.62 16.70
N GLY A 89 -13.07 -13.97 16.28
CA GLY A 89 -12.53 -13.61 14.97
C GLY A 89 -11.99 -12.17 14.85
N HIS A 90 -11.83 -11.43 15.96
CA HIS A 90 -11.29 -10.07 15.95
C HIS A 90 -9.80 -10.06 16.31
N TYR A 91 -8.97 -9.47 15.43
CA TYR A 91 -7.50 -9.46 15.53
C TYR A 91 -6.91 -8.05 15.45
N PHE A 92 -7.67 -7.03 15.87
CA PHE A 92 -7.17 -5.65 15.85
C PHE A 92 -6.01 -5.48 16.82
N ASP A 93 -4.88 -4.98 16.31
CA ASP A 93 -3.68 -4.70 17.08
C ASP A 93 -3.15 -3.32 16.70
N VAL A 94 -3.35 -2.37 17.62
CA VAL A 94 -2.98 -0.97 17.44
C VAL A 94 -1.46 -0.77 17.34
N SER A 95 -0.65 -1.72 17.79
CA SER A 95 0.80 -1.63 17.68
C SER A 95 1.29 -1.75 16.24
N ASN A 96 0.52 -2.41 15.37
CA ASN A 96 0.87 -2.65 13.98
C ASN A 96 0.32 -1.55 13.06
N VAL A 97 1.08 -1.25 12.00
CA VAL A 97 0.56 -0.53 10.83
C VAL A 97 0.38 -1.54 9.71
N VAL A 98 -0.84 -1.63 9.18
CA VAL A 98 -1.18 -2.56 8.10
C VAL A 98 -1.09 -1.87 6.75
N VAL A 99 -0.73 -2.68 5.74
CA VAL A 99 -0.68 -2.22 4.34
C VAL A 99 -2.10 -2.12 3.79
N ASP A 100 -2.34 -1.09 2.97
CA ASP A 100 -3.59 -0.96 2.22
C ASP A 100 -3.79 -2.15 1.28
N PRO A 101 -4.92 -2.89 1.34
CA PRO A 101 -5.24 -3.95 0.39
C PRO A 101 -5.23 -3.51 -1.08
N TYR A 102 -5.40 -2.21 -1.34
CA TYR A 102 -5.41 -1.60 -2.66
C TYR A 102 -4.07 -0.89 -3.01
N ALA A 103 -3.01 -1.12 -2.22
CA ALA A 103 -1.70 -0.56 -2.52
C ALA A 103 -1.20 -1.03 -3.91
N LYS A 104 -0.85 -0.07 -4.78
CA LYS A 104 -0.34 -0.36 -6.13
C LYS A 104 1.09 -0.92 -6.12
N ALA A 105 1.85 -0.61 -5.09
CA ALA A 105 3.16 -1.19 -4.81
C ALA A 105 3.37 -1.18 -3.29
N VAL A 106 4.12 -2.17 -2.79
CA VAL A 106 4.46 -2.33 -1.37
C VAL A 106 5.97 -2.32 -1.22
N ILE A 107 6.46 -1.51 -0.30
CA ILE A 107 7.88 -1.39 0.02
C ILE A 107 8.14 -2.04 1.37
N SER A 108 9.22 -2.83 1.44
CA SER A 108 9.74 -3.40 2.68
C SER A 108 11.26 -3.64 2.55
N ARG A 109 11.66 -4.87 2.23
CA ARG A 109 13.05 -5.28 1.99
C ARG A 109 13.45 -5.01 0.54
N GLU A 110 14.69 -4.59 0.36
CA GLU A 110 15.23 -4.23 -0.97
C GLU A 110 15.79 -5.45 -1.72
N GLU A 111 16.28 -6.45 -0.99
CA GLU A 111 16.99 -7.60 -1.57
C GLU A 111 16.34 -8.94 -1.22
N TYR A 112 16.23 -9.83 -2.22
CA TYR A 112 15.65 -11.15 -2.03
C TYR A 112 16.51 -12.01 -1.09
N GLY A 113 15.89 -12.54 -0.04
CA GLY A 113 16.53 -13.45 0.92
C GLY A 113 17.43 -12.75 1.95
N VAL A 114 17.56 -11.43 1.89
CA VAL A 114 18.32 -10.65 2.87
C VAL A 114 17.34 -10.14 3.94
N PRO A 115 17.51 -10.50 5.23
CA PRO A 115 16.68 -9.97 6.29
C PRO A 115 16.97 -8.47 6.53
N ALA A 116 16.00 -7.76 7.08
CA ALA A 116 16.19 -6.36 7.47
C ALA A 116 17.11 -6.24 8.71
N HIS A 117 17.38 -5.00 9.12
CA HIS A 117 18.21 -4.70 10.29
C HIS A 117 17.75 -5.50 11.52
N GLY A 118 18.71 -5.98 12.32
CA GLY A 118 18.42 -6.85 13.47
C GLY A 118 17.97 -8.27 13.10
N ASN A 119 18.24 -8.73 11.87
CA ASN A 119 17.81 -10.04 11.36
C ASN A 119 16.28 -10.20 11.30
N ASN A 120 15.56 -9.10 11.13
CA ASN A 120 14.11 -9.11 11.04
C ASN A 120 13.65 -9.58 9.65
N SER A 121 12.94 -10.72 9.61
CA SER A 121 12.38 -11.25 8.36
C SER A 121 11.05 -10.59 7.96
N TRP A 122 10.42 -9.87 8.89
CA TRP A 122 9.11 -9.22 8.74
C TRP A 122 9.17 -7.76 9.22
N PRO A 123 9.98 -6.90 8.58
CA PRO A 123 10.00 -5.46 8.90
C PRO A 123 8.67 -4.80 8.54
N GLN A 124 8.46 -3.56 9.01
CA GLN A 124 7.30 -2.78 8.60
C GLN A 124 7.23 -2.68 7.07
N MET A 125 6.03 -2.85 6.53
CA MET A 125 5.74 -2.71 5.12
C MET A 125 4.81 -1.52 4.91
N ALA A 126 4.95 -0.81 3.80
CA ALA A 126 4.08 0.33 3.50
C ALA A 126 3.75 0.38 2.01
N GLY A 127 2.55 0.89 1.69
CA GLY A 127 2.14 1.17 0.33
C GLY A 127 2.87 2.38 -0.24
N MET A 128 3.21 2.34 -1.52
CA MET A 128 3.74 3.50 -2.23
C MET A 128 2.61 4.45 -2.61
N ILE A 129 2.81 5.74 -2.38
CA ILE A 129 1.88 6.78 -2.85
C ILE A 129 2.05 6.95 -4.36
N PRO A 130 0.98 6.84 -5.17
CA PRO A 130 1.09 6.98 -6.62
C PRO A 130 1.42 8.41 -7.02
N LEU A 131 2.04 8.57 -8.19
CA LEU A 131 2.23 9.88 -8.83
C LEU A 131 1.02 10.22 -9.71
N PRO A 132 0.59 11.49 -9.77
CA PRO A 132 -0.62 11.90 -10.52
C PRO A 132 -0.51 11.70 -12.04
N TYR A 133 0.71 11.61 -12.59
CA TYR A 133 0.96 11.58 -14.04
C TYR A 133 1.88 10.44 -14.48
N SER A 134 2.05 9.38 -13.69
CA SER A 134 2.87 8.24 -14.13
C SER A 134 2.09 7.37 -15.12
N THR A 135 2.25 7.63 -16.42
CA THR A 135 1.80 6.73 -17.48
C THR A 135 3.00 5.98 -18.03
N PHE A 136 2.89 4.65 -18.09
CA PHE A 136 3.84 3.82 -18.82
C PHE A 136 3.54 3.92 -20.32
N ASP A 137 4.57 4.18 -21.14
CA ASP A 137 4.42 4.15 -22.60
C ASP A 137 4.43 2.69 -23.06
N TRP A 138 3.26 2.22 -23.49
CA TRP A 138 3.08 0.85 -23.96
C TRP A 138 3.48 0.65 -25.42
N GLU A 139 3.85 1.70 -26.15
CA GLU A 139 4.22 1.64 -27.58
C GLU A 139 3.17 0.93 -28.46
N GLY A 140 1.89 1.00 -28.06
CA GLY A 140 0.78 0.36 -28.77
C GLY A 140 0.57 -1.12 -28.46
N ASP A 141 1.22 -1.68 -27.43
CA ASP A 141 0.97 -3.04 -26.96
C ASP A 141 -0.51 -3.25 -26.61
N LEU A 142 -1.05 -4.40 -27.03
CA LEU A 142 -2.43 -4.79 -26.80
C LEU A 142 -2.51 -6.28 -26.49
N PRO A 143 -3.46 -6.71 -25.62
CA PRO A 143 -3.66 -8.13 -25.35
C PRO A 143 -3.89 -8.94 -26.63
N LEU A 144 -3.10 -10.01 -26.83
CA LEU A 144 -3.09 -10.81 -28.07
C LEU A 144 -4.40 -11.56 -28.35
N ARG A 145 -5.20 -11.86 -27.31
CA ARG A 145 -6.53 -12.52 -27.40
C ARG A 145 -6.55 -13.81 -28.24
N TYR A 146 -5.50 -14.63 -28.15
CA TYR A 146 -5.48 -15.93 -28.83
C TYR A 146 -6.61 -16.85 -28.33
N PRO A 147 -7.28 -17.62 -29.22
CA PRO A 147 -8.25 -18.61 -28.81
C PRO A 147 -7.60 -19.68 -27.93
N GLN A 148 -8.29 -20.09 -26.87
CA GLN A 148 -7.76 -21.07 -25.90
C GLN A 148 -7.31 -22.39 -26.55
N LYS A 149 -8.02 -22.83 -27.61
CA LYS A 149 -7.69 -24.06 -28.36
C LYS A 149 -6.32 -24.03 -29.05
N ASP A 150 -5.75 -22.85 -29.25
CA ASP A 150 -4.50 -22.63 -29.97
C ASP A 150 -3.31 -22.40 -29.00
N LEU A 151 -3.56 -22.42 -27.67
CA LEU A 151 -2.54 -22.18 -26.66
C LEU A 151 -1.71 -23.43 -26.37
N VAL A 152 -0.40 -23.23 -26.19
CA VAL A 152 0.51 -24.14 -25.50
C VAL A 152 1.13 -23.37 -24.35
N ILE A 153 0.87 -23.79 -23.11
CA ILE A 153 1.23 -23.05 -21.89
C ILE A 153 2.59 -23.52 -21.38
N TYR A 154 3.47 -22.57 -21.07
CA TYR A 154 4.75 -22.80 -20.40
C TYR A 154 4.71 -22.24 -18.97
N GLU A 155 4.77 -23.11 -17.97
CA GLU A 155 4.84 -22.73 -16.55
C GLU A 155 6.29 -22.38 -16.18
N MET A 156 6.48 -21.23 -15.53
CA MET A 156 7.82 -20.68 -15.26
C MET A 156 7.87 -19.95 -13.92
N ASP A 157 8.93 -20.20 -13.15
CA ASP A 157 9.29 -19.38 -11.98
C ASP A 157 10.12 -18.17 -12.41
N LEU A 158 9.67 -16.96 -12.08
CA LEU A 158 10.31 -15.71 -12.50
C LEU A 158 11.80 -15.65 -12.11
N ARG A 159 12.12 -16.02 -10.86
CA ARG A 159 13.50 -15.96 -10.37
C ARG A 159 14.33 -17.11 -10.94
N GLY A 160 13.81 -18.33 -10.86
CA GLY A 160 14.47 -19.57 -11.26
C GLY A 160 14.79 -19.62 -12.74
N PHE A 161 14.00 -18.96 -13.59
CA PHE A 161 14.22 -18.90 -15.03
C PHE A 161 15.61 -18.35 -15.41
N THR A 162 16.13 -17.39 -14.65
CA THR A 162 17.43 -16.73 -14.94
C THR A 162 18.31 -16.56 -13.70
N LYS A 163 18.16 -17.42 -12.67
CA LYS A 163 18.99 -17.33 -11.44
C LYS A 163 20.37 -17.98 -11.60
N HIS A 164 20.50 -19.00 -12.45
CA HIS A 164 21.70 -19.82 -12.52
C HIS A 164 22.86 -19.07 -13.21
N ASP A 165 24.11 -19.27 -12.81
CA ASP A 165 25.27 -18.55 -13.36
C ASP A 165 25.48 -18.74 -14.88
N SER A 166 24.81 -19.73 -15.49
CA SER A 166 24.83 -19.95 -16.94
C SER A 166 23.78 -19.13 -17.70
N SER A 167 22.85 -18.47 -17.03
CA SER A 167 21.99 -17.46 -17.67
C SER A 167 22.80 -16.18 -17.90
N ASN A 168 22.52 -15.49 -19.00
CA ASN A 168 23.26 -14.31 -19.47
C ASN A 168 23.43 -13.22 -18.41
#